data_AF-A0A074XM39-F1
#
_entry.id   AF-A0A074XM39-F1
#
_cell.length_a   1.000
_cell.length_b   1.000
_cell.length_c   1.000
_cell.angle_alpha   90.00
_cell.angle_beta   90.00
_cell.angle_gamma   90.00
#
_symmetry.space_group_name_H-M   'P 1'
#
loop_
_entity.id
_entity.type
_entity.pdbx_description
1 polymer ?
#
loop_
_entity_poly.entity_id
_entity_poly.type
_entity_poly.pdbx_seq_one_letter_code
_entity_poly.pdbx_strand_id
1 'polypeptide(L)' 'MLLERGTKKADEAGLDMYLQASPEGARLYKKFGFEEKQYEDVDLKPFGVDMVSSRTYMKRKAGGIRQ' A
#
# COMPACT_ATOMS: atom_id res chain seq x y z
N MET A 1 2.71 -12.81 -10.99
CA MET A 1 1.60 -11.95 -10.51
C MET A 1 1.95 -10.46 -10.70
N LEU A 2 0.99 -9.53 -10.80
CA LEU A 2 1.28 -8.09 -11.04
C LEU A 2 2.15 -7.46 -9.94
N LEU A 3 1.86 -7.75 -8.67
CA LEU A 3 2.63 -7.20 -7.54
C LEU A 3 4.07 -7.67 -7.54
N GLU A 4 4.33 -8.96 -7.76
CA GLU A 4 5.69 -9.50 -7.85
C GLU A 4 6.53 -8.78 -8.92
N ARG A 5 5.95 -8.60 -10.11
CA ARG A 5 6.63 -7.92 -11.22
C ARG A 5 6.89 -6.45 -10.89
N GLY A 6 5.91 -5.77 -10.28
CA GLY A 6 6.01 -4.37 -9.91
C GLY A 6 7.07 -4.13 -8.83
N THR A 7 7.01 -4.90 -7.73
CA THR A 7 7.95 -4.76 -6.61
C THR A 7 9.37 -5.11 -7.03
N LYS A 8 9.55 -6.14 -7.85
CA LYS A 8 10.87 -6.49 -8.39
C LYS A 8 11.46 -5.35 -9.21
N LYS A 9 10.68 -4.76 -10.11
CA LYS A 9 11.16 -3.63 -10.94
C LYS A 9 11.51 -2.40 -10.09
N ALA A 10 10.74 -2.13 -9.05
CA ALA A 10 11.03 -1.04 -8.12
C ALA A 10 12.29 -1.30 -7.28
N ASP A 11 12.51 -2.54 -6.85
CA ASP A 11 13.72 -2.96 -6.15
C ASP A 11 14.98 -2.79 -7.03
N GLU A 12 14.90 -3.24 -8.28
CA GLU A 12 15.98 -3.06 -9.27
C GLU A 12 16.32 -1.58 -9.52
N ALA A 13 15.31 -0.70 -9.43
CA ALA A 13 15.48 0.74 -9.57
C ALA A 13 15.86 1.46 -8.26
N GLY A 14 15.93 0.75 -7.13
CA GLY A 14 16.18 1.34 -5.82
C GLY A 14 15.07 2.28 -5.33
N LEU A 15 13.83 2.08 -5.78
CA LEU A 15 12.71 2.98 -5.50
C LEU A 15 11.85 2.48 -4.34
N ASP A 16 11.69 3.32 -3.33
CA ASP A 16 10.66 3.15 -2.31
C ASP A 16 9.27 3.19 -2.94
N MET A 17 8.35 2.38 -2.42
CA MET A 17 6.97 2.30 -2.90
C MET A 17 5.99 2.75 -1.83
N TYR A 18 4.93 3.44 -2.27
CA TYR A 18 3.85 3.94 -1.44
C TYR A 18 2.52 3.58 -2.09
N LEU A 19 1.54 3.20 -1.28
CA LEU A 19 0.20 2.92 -1.76
C LEU A 19 -0.85 3.21 -0.68
N GLN A 20 -2.09 3.33 -1.13
CA GLN A 20 -3.27 3.29 -0.28
C GLN A 20 -3.96 1.94 -0.49
N ALA A 21 -4.28 1.25 0.59
CA ALA A 21 -4.93 -0.05 0.60
C ALA A 21 -6.31 0.04 1.27
N SER A 22 -7.25 -0.80 0.82
CA SER A 22 -8.41 -1.13 1.64
C SER A 22 -7.98 -2.01 2.83
N PRO A 23 -8.81 -2.15 3.87
CA PRO A 23 -8.53 -3.04 5.00
C PRO A 23 -8.25 -4.49 4.57
N GLU A 24 -8.97 -4.98 3.56
CA GLU A 24 -8.79 -6.32 3.01
C GLU A 24 -7.48 -6.43 2.22
N GLY A 25 -7.18 -5.42 1.40
CA GLY A 25 -5.97 -5.37 0.56
C GLY A 25 -4.69 -5.22 1.37
N ALA A 26 -4.72 -4.52 2.51
CA ALA A 26 -3.55 -4.30 3.37
C ALA A 26 -2.87 -5.61 3.77
N ARG A 27 -3.66 -6.66 4.06
CA ARG A 27 -3.13 -8.00 4.38
C ARG A 27 -2.35 -8.63 3.23
N LEU A 28 -2.76 -8.39 1.99
CA LEU A 28 -2.03 -8.87 0.81
C LEU A 28 -0.70 -8.12 0.67
N TYR A 29 -0.73 -6.79 0.76
CA TYR A 29 0.48 -5.97 0.58
C TYR A 29 1.54 -6.21 1.66
N LYS A 30 1.14 -6.55 2.90
CA LYS A 30 2.07 -6.99 3.96
C LYS A 30 2.94 -8.17 3.53
N LYS A 31 2.38 -9.13 2.78
CA LYS A 31 3.14 -10.29 2.24
C LYS A 31 4.23 -9.88 1.25
N PHE A 32 4.08 -8.70 0.64
CA PHE A 32 5.05 -8.13 -0.30
C PHE A 32 6.07 -7.20 0.37
N GLY A 33 6.05 -7.06 1.71
CA GLY A 33 6.98 -6.21 2.45
C GLY A 33 6.53 -4.76 2.62
N PHE A 34 5.25 -4.47 2.38
CA PHE A 34 4.67 -3.17 2.74
C PHE A 34 4.33 -3.12 4.23
N GLU A 35 4.69 -2.01 4.85
CA GLU A 35 4.38 -1.68 6.24
C GLU A 35 3.29 -0.61 6.30
N GLU A 36 2.39 -0.73 7.26
CA GLU A 36 1.37 0.29 7.53
C GLU A 36 2.03 1.52 8.15
N LYS A 37 1.65 2.71 7.67
CA LYS A 37 2.14 3.99 8.19
C LYS A 37 1.03 4.83 8.79
N GLN A 38 -0.16 4.78 8.19
CA GLN A 38 -1.31 5.53 8.67
C GLN A 38 -2.60 4.81 8.32
N TYR A 39 -3.58 4.95 9.19
CA TYR A 39 -4.96 4.52 8.97
C TYR A 39 -5.86 5.75 9.06
N GLU A 40 -6.86 5.83 8.19
CA GLU A 40 -7.80 6.94 8.12
C GLU A 40 -9.19 6.43 7.77
N ASP A 41 -10.17 6.83 8.58
CA ASP A 41 -11.59 6.66 8.29
C ASP A 41 -12.12 7.96 7.68
N VAL A 42 -12.70 7.86 6.48
CA VAL A 42 -13.25 9.02 5.77
C VAL A 42 -14.76 8.91 5.78
N ASP A 43 -15.43 9.89 6.40
CA ASP A 43 -16.87 10.03 6.26
C ASP A 43 -17.20 10.48 4.83
N LEU A 44 -17.95 9.64 4.10
CA LEU A 44 -18.38 9.95 2.75
C LEU A 44 -19.73 10.66 2.69
N LYS A 45 -20.39 10.89 3.83
CA LYS A 45 -21.68 11.59 3.91
C LYS A 45 -21.65 12.99 3.28
N PRO A 46 -20.57 13.80 3.42
CA PRO A 46 -20.45 15.07 2.71
C PRO A 46 -20.47 14.95 1.18
N PHE A 47 -20.18 13.75 0.65
CA PHE A 47 -20.22 13.43 -0.79
C PHE A 47 -21.51 12.70 -1.20
N GLY A 48 -22.51 12.63 -0.32
CA GLY A 48 -23.81 12.02 -0.60
C GLY A 48 -23.86 10.50 -0.45
N VAL A 49 -22.84 9.88 0.17
CA VAL A 49 -22.78 8.44 0.43
C VAL A 49 -22.83 8.20 1.93
N ASP A 50 -23.83 7.49 2.44
CA ASP A 50 -23.95 7.16 3.86
C ASP A 50 -23.06 5.98 4.24
N MET A 51 -21.74 6.22 4.23
CA MET A 51 -20.70 5.21 4.46
C MET A 51 -19.43 5.86 5.00
N VAL A 52 -18.72 5.15 5.88
CA VAL A 52 -17.33 5.46 6.24
C VAL A 52 -16.42 4.56 5.40
N SER A 53 -15.50 5.17 4.64
CA SER A 53 -14.49 4.45 3.87
C SER A 53 -13.16 4.45 4.62
N SER A 54 -12.72 3.27 5.01
CA SER A 54 -11.44 3.06 5.67
C SER A 54 -10.31 2.85 4.68
N ARG A 55 -9.18 3.54 4.87
CA ARG A 55 -7.99 3.41 4.04
C ARG A 55 -6.72 3.33 4.87
N THR A 56 -5.80 2.47 4.42
CA THR A 56 -4.50 2.28 5.04
C THR A 56 -3.39 2.72 4.10
N TYR A 57 -2.62 3.72 4.51
CA TYR A 57 -1.44 4.15 3.79
C TYR A 57 -0.28 3.25 4.16
N MET A 58 0.39 2.70 3.16
CA MET A 58 1.46 1.74 3.33
C MET A 58 2.71 2.17 2.57
N LYS A 59 3.86 1.82 3.13
CA LYS A 59 5.18 2.06 2.54
C LYS A 59 5.98 0.77 2.49
N ARG A 60 6.70 0.56 1.41
CA ARG A 60 7.73 -0.48 1.29
C ARG A 60 9.05 0.18 0.93
N LYS A 61 10.12 -0.21 1.61
CA LYS A 61 11.49 0.14 1.23
C LYS A 61 11.94 -0.70 0.02
N ALA A 62 12.75 -0.12 -0.86
CA ALA A 62 13.41 -0.91 -1.89
C ALA A 62 14.27 -2.01 -1.20
N GLY A 63 14.08 -3.25 -1.61
CA GLY A 63 14.94 -4.36 -1.22
C GLY A 63 16.30 -4.11 -1.85
N GLY A 64 17.27 -3.70 -1.04
CA GLY A 64 18.60 -3.37 -1.54
C GLY A 64 19.16 -4.51 -2.38
N ILE A 65 19.60 -4.19 -3.60
CA ILE A 65 20.49 -5.08 -4.35
C ILE A 65 21.71 -5.25 -3.45
N ARG A 66 21.88 -6.45 -2.89
CA ARG A 66 23.18 -6.84 -2.34
C ARG A 66 24.15 -6.80 -3.53
N GLN A 67 24.95 -5.73 -3.59
CA GLN A 67 26.18 -5.72 -4.38
C GLN A 67 27.12 -6.82 -3.86
#